data_AF-A0AAW6NJL5-F1
#
_entry.id   AF-A0AAW6NJL5-F1
#
_cell.length_a   1.000
_cell.length_b   1.000
_cell.length_c   1.000
_cell.angle_alpha   90.00
_cell.angle_beta   90.00
_cell.angle_gamma   90.00
#
_symmetry.space_group_name_H-M   'P 1'
#
loop_
_entity.id
_entity.type
_entity.pdbx_description
1 polymer ?
#
loop_
_entity_poly.entity_id
_entity_poly.type
_entity_poly.pdbx_seq_one_letter_code
_entity_poly.pdbx_strand_id
1 'polypeptide(L)'
;LVGASFSKRSGMVDWNASTYMMREHIVSELWASLNLTGYFSVNTQTMAASDGTYRANYGANLSLPWQIGSVWYSHEQLSSGKFLDIYESKGNTWGASFSLPSFGLPSAGNLSLMRQEDDLYRYKRYQLDYSQGLYAGRYGTARLRVGMSRNKYDGYYEEKDRYVMPDLAIPLANTVSVGVSHNRDTGTALNVSASRQFEGDYLKSATANVSKAFNSRQDRSVSGGGSVNFDTPWNSNILSVQSGMSKGWNSTLTSDGSVGWSKEAIAAGKGTESAGVIVSTGLKSDEALTLKLNGRAERIKGDKTWLSLPAYQAYDLEVMNSETGTE
;
A
#
# COMPACT_ATOMS: atom_id res chain seq x y z
N LEU A 1 22.24 -13.49 -18.99
CA LEU A 1 20.79 -13.75 -18.88
C LEU A 1 20.26 -13.73 -20.30
N VAL A 2 19.83 -14.88 -20.81
CA VAL A 2 19.23 -15.02 -22.15
C VAL A 2 17.82 -15.52 -21.93
N GLY A 3 16.84 -14.90 -22.56
CA GLY A 3 15.45 -15.29 -22.40
C GLY A 3 14.59 -14.84 -23.57
N ALA A 4 13.44 -15.50 -23.70
CA ALA A 4 12.40 -15.18 -24.65
C ALA A 4 11.08 -14.99 -23.90
N SER A 5 10.27 -14.04 -24.34
CA SER A 5 8.92 -13.83 -23.84
C SER A 5 7.92 -13.80 -24.98
N PHE A 6 6.76 -14.39 -24.74
CA PHE A 6 5.65 -14.49 -25.67
C PHE A 6 4.42 -13.99 -24.95
N SER A 7 3.67 -13.09 -25.58
CA SER A 7 2.37 -12.68 -25.07
C SER A 7 1.35 -12.67 -26.20
N LYS A 8 0.11 -13.01 -25.85
CA LYS A 8 -1.00 -12.91 -26.78
C LYS A 8 -2.29 -12.68 -26.03
N ARG A 9 -3.01 -11.65 -26.46
CA ARG A 9 -4.39 -11.40 -26.08
C ARG A 9 -5.31 -11.85 -27.21
N SER A 10 -6.24 -12.74 -26.90
CA SER A 10 -7.21 -13.30 -27.84
C SER A 10 -8.59 -13.35 -27.20
N GLY A 11 -9.41 -12.35 -27.50
CA GLY A 11 -10.77 -12.23 -26.97
C GLY A 11 -10.78 -12.15 -25.45
N MET A 12 -11.32 -13.21 -24.82
CA MET A 12 -11.47 -13.34 -23.37
C MET A 12 -10.20 -13.82 -22.65
N VAL A 13 -9.19 -14.27 -23.40
CA VAL A 13 -7.94 -14.82 -22.86
C VAL A 13 -6.82 -13.82 -23.07
N ASP A 14 -6.06 -13.55 -22.02
CA ASP A 14 -4.77 -12.86 -22.08
C ASP A 14 -3.73 -13.77 -21.44
N TRP A 15 -2.57 -13.95 -22.07
CA TRP A 15 -1.49 -14.73 -21.49
C TRP A 15 -0.13 -14.20 -21.89
N ASN A 16 0.83 -14.37 -20.98
CA ASN A 16 2.22 -14.10 -21.16
C ASN A 16 3.01 -15.30 -20.64
N ALA A 17 3.94 -15.80 -21.44
CA ALA A 17 4.92 -16.79 -21.02
C ALA A 17 6.31 -16.23 -21.23
N SER A 18 7.19 -16.38 -20.25
CA SER A 18 8.60 -16.04 -20.38
C SER A 18 9.47 -17.22 -19.97
N THR A 19 10.58 -17.41 -20.66
CA THR A 19 11.57 -18.41 -20.30
C THR A 19 12.93 -17.75 -20.36
N TYR A 20 13.69 -17.86 -19.28
CA TYR A 20 15.01 -17.26 -19.19
C TYR A 20 15.98 -18.16 -18.44
N MET A 21 17.26 -18.02 -18.77
CA MET A 21 18.35 -18.72 -18.09
C MET A 21 18.98 -17.81 -17.05
N MET A 22 18.94 -18.24 -15.80
CA MET A 22 19.59 -17.61 -14.67
C MET A 22 20.71 -18.52 -14.15
N ARG A 23 21.97 -18.09 -14.32
CA ARG A 23 23.17 -18.92 -14.08
C ARG A 23 23.11 -20.23 -14.88
N GLU A 24 22.96 -21.37 -14.21
CA GLU A 24 22.91 -22.72 -14.78
C GLU A 24 21.48 -23.30 -14.80
N HIS A 25 20.48 -22.49 -14.42
CA HIS A 25 19.10 -22.94 -14.31
C HIS A 25 18.18 -22.21 -15.28
N ILE A 26 17.27 -22.97 -15.88
CA ILE A 26 16.21 -22.45 -16.74
C ILE A 26 14.99 -22.21 -15.87
N VAL A 27 14.45 -21.00 -15.94
CA VAL A 27 13.19 -20.60 -15.30
C VAL A 27 12.17 -20.32 -16.39
N SER A 28 10.97 -20.86 -16.22
CA SER A 28 9.83 -20.58 -17.08
C SER A 28 8.69 -20.04 -16.22
N GLU A 29 8.11 -18.93 -16.66
CA GLU A 29 6.97 -18.29 -16.04
C GLU A 29 5.81 -18.23 -17.03
N LEU A 30 4.60 -18.45 -16.54
CA LEU A 30 3.37 -18.35 -17.31
C LEU A 30 2.34 -17.60 -16.47
N TRP A 31 1.86 -16.49 -16.99
CA TRP A 31 0.71 -15.77 -16.50
C TRP A 31 -0.42 -15.89 -17.51
N ALA A 32 -1.63 -16.19 -17.06
CA ALA A 32 -2.81 -16.17 -17.90
C ALA A 32 -4.01 -15.62 -17.13
N SER A 33 -4.84 -14.85 -17.82
CA SER A 33 -6.08 -14.27 -17.33
C SER A 33 -7.21 -14.55 -18.31
N LEU A 34 -8.33 -15.03 -17.79
CA LEU A 34 -9.49 -15.45 -18.55
C LEU A 34 -10.73 -14.72 -18.02
N ASN A 35 -11.22 -13.76 -18.80
CA ASN A 35 -12.46 -13.04 -18.51
C ASN A 35 -13.63 -13.81 -19.14
N LEU A 36 -14.11 -14.84 -18.46
CA LEU A 36 -15.18 -15.73 -18.94
C LEU A 36 -16.50 -14.98 -19.18
N THR A 37 -16.83 -14.04 -18.30
CA THR A 37 -18.01 -13.18 -18.44
C THR A 37 -17.68 -11.77 -17.96
N GLY A 38 -18.61 -10.81 -18.14
CA GLY A 38 -18.47 -9.46 -17.56
C GLY A 38 -18.43 -9.42 -16.02
N TYR A 39 -18.70 -10.55 -15.36
CA TYR A 39 -18.77 -10.66 -13.90
C TYR A 39 -17.79 -11.68 -13.32
N PHE A 40 -17.20 -12.56 -14.13
CA PHE A 40 -16.34 -13.64 -13.65
C PHE A 40 -15.04 -13.70 -14.44
N SER A 41 -13.94 -13.63 -13.71
CA SER A 41 -12.58 -13.70 -14.24
C SER A 41 -11.75 -14.71 -13.46
N VAL A 42 -10.96 -15.51 -14.16
CA VAL A 42 -9.99 -16.44 -13.57
C VAL A 42 -8.60 -15.99 -13.98
N ASN A 43 -7.66 -15.96 -13.04
CA ASN A 43 -6.26 -15.67 -13.31
C ASN A 43 -5.40 -16.82 -12.79
N THR A 44 -4.26 -17.02 -13.42
CA THR A 44 -3.26 -17.97 -12.98
C THR A 44 -1.87 -17.42 -13.24
N GLN A 45 -0.97 -17.66 -12.31
CA GLN A 45 0.44 -17.35 -12.43
C GLN A 45 1.23 -18.56 -11.98
N THR A 46 2.06 -19.10 -12.85
CA THR A 46 2.87 -20.29 -12.59
C THR A 46 4.33 -20.01 -12.95
N MET A 47 5.23 -20.60 -12.18
CA MET A 47 6.67 -20.58 -12.41
C MET A 47 7.20 -21.98 -12.18
N ALA A 48 8.13 -22.43 -13.01
CA ALA A 48 8.89 -23.64 -12.80
C ALA A 48 10.35 -23.40 -13.16
N ALA A 49 11.25 -23.95 -12.37
CA ALA A 49 12.68 -23.88 -12.61
C ALA A 49 13.31 -25.28 -12.65
N SER A 50 14.39 -25.43 -13.41
CA SER A 50 15.12 -26.70 -13.56
C SER A 50 15.76 -27.23 -12.26
N ASP A 51 15.82 -26.42 -11.21
CA ASP A 51 16.36 -26.79 -9.89
C ASP A 51 15.31 -27.43 -8.95
N GLY A 52 14.08 -27.62 -9.43
CA GLY A 52 12.95 -28.18 -8.68
C GLY A 52 12.00 -27.13 -8.09
N THR A 53 12.31 -25.83 -8.21
CA THR A 53 11.44 -24.76 -7.71
C THR A 53 10.18 -24.67 -8.57
N TYR A 54 9.01 -24.63 -7.94
CA TYR A 54 7.76 -24.33 -8.64
C TYR A 54 6.87 -23.41 -7.81
N ARG A 55 6.17 -22.51 -8.50
CA ARG A 55 5.11 -21.66 -7.95
C ARG A 55 3.87 -21.82 -8.81
N ALA A 56 2.72 -21.91 -8.19
CA ALA A 56 1.44 -21.89 -8.85
C ALA A 56 0.45 -21.07 -8.01
N ASN A 57 -0.10 -20.02 -8.61
CA ASN A 57 -1.17 -19.22 -8.06
C ASN A 57 -2.36 -19.30 -9.01
N TYR A 58 -3.54 -19.51 -8.44
CA TYR A 58 -4.81 -19.58 -9.16
C TYR A 58 -5.81 -18.68 -8.45
N GLY A 59 -6.23 -17.61 -9.11
CA GLY A 59 -7.22 -16.67 -8.63
C GLY A 59 -8.53 -16.78 -9.39
N ALA A 60 -9.64 -16.58 -8.72
CA ALA A 60 -10.95 -16.39 -9.31
C ALA A 60 -11.60 -15.17 -8.67
N ASN A 61 -12.21 -14.31 -9.48
CA ASN A 61 -12.93 -13.12 -9.02
C ASN A 61 -14.31 -13.07 -9.67
N LEU A 62 -15.32 -12.84 -8.84
CA LEU A 62 -16.73 -12.75 -9.20
C LEU A 62 -17.26 -11.40 -8.72
N SER A 63 -17.50 -10.48 -9.63
CA SER A 63 -18.22 -9.23 -9.37
C SER A 63 -19.71 -9.51 -9.31
N LEU A 64 -20.36 -9.21 -8.19
CA LEU A 64 -21.78 -9.45 -8.03
C LEU A 64 -22.59 -8.43 -8.87
N PRO A 65 -23.76 -8.83 -9.43
CA PRO A 65 -24.63 -7.93 -10.17
C PRO A 65 -25.01 -6.69 -9.37
N TRP A 66 -25.39 -5.61 -10.08
CA TRP A 66 -25.80 -4.33 -9.47
C TRP A 66 -24.74 -3.68 -8.57
N GLN A 67 -23.46 -4.04 -8.74
CA GLN A 67 -22.34 -3.49 -7.96
C GLN A 67 -22.50 -3.68 -6.45
N ILE A 68 -23.29 -4.67 -6.03
CA ILE A 68 -23.51 -4.96 -4.60
C ILE A 68 -22.28 -5.56 -3.93
N GLY A 69 -21.25 -5.94 -4.70
CA GLY A 69 -20.05 -6.50 -4.14
C GLY A 69 -19.18 -7.29 -5.10
N SER A 70 -18.21 -7.98 -4.52
CA SER A 70 -17.35 -8.94 -5.21
C SER A 70 -16.97 -10.08 -4.27
N VAL A 71 -16.70 -11.24 -4.83
CA VAL A 71 -16.15 -12.41 -4.15
C VAL A 71 -14.92 -12.84 -4.91
N TRP A 72 -13.85 -13.15 -4.20
CA TRP A 72 -12.62 -13.61 -4.80
C TRP A 72 -12.05 -14.80 -4.02
N TYR A 73 -11.31 -15.63 -4.73
CA TYR A 73 -10.62 -16.80 -4.22
C TYR A 73 -9.23 -16.84 -4.85
N SER A 74 -8.25 -17.30 -4.09
CA SER A 74 -6.86 -17.46 -4.52
C SER A 74 -6.30 -18.71 -3.85
N HIS A 75 -5.76 -19.63 -4.64
CA HIS A 75 -4.92 -20.72 -4.17
C HIS A 75 -3.48 -20.40 -4.51
N GLU A 76 -2.57 -20.58 -3.55
CA GLU A 76 -1.13 -20.49 -3.79
C GLU A 76 -0.45 -21.79 -3.35
N GLN A 77 0.46 -22.26 -4.18
CA GLN A 77 1.36 -23.36 -3.88
C GLN A 77 2.76 -22.99 -4.38
N LEU A 78 3.74 -23.07 -3.51
CA LEU A 78 5.13 -22.74 -3.78
C LEU A 78 6.00 -23.76 -3.05
N SER A 79 6.98 -24.31 -3.77
CA SER A 79 8.03 -25.15 -3.20
C SER A 79 9.38 -24.71 -3.69
N SER A 80 10.36 -24.77 -2.79
CA SER A 80 11.71 -24.26 -2.99
C SER A 80 12.61 -25.35 -3.54
N GLY A 81 13.34 -25.06 -4.61
CA GLY A 81 14.40 -25.91 -5.13
C GLY A 81 15.74 -25.67 -4.45
N LYS A 82 16.82 -26.11 -5.09
CA LYS A 82 18.19 -25.99 -4.55
C LYS A 82 18.82 -24.61 -4.74
N PHE A 83 18.32 -23.80 -5.65
CA PHE A 83 18.98 -22.56 -6.06
C PHE A 83 18.12 -21.31 -5.76
N LEU A 84 16.82 -21.38 -6.00
CA LEU A 84 15.90 -20.34 -5.54
C LEU A 84 15.44 -20.69 -4.12
N ASP A 85 15.99 -19.99 -3.12
CA ASP A 85 15.53 -20.07 -1.73
C ASP A 85 14.31 -19.16 -1.58
N ILE A 86 13.13 -19.77 -1.63
CA ILE A 86 11.85 -19.07 -1.49
C ILE A 86 11.06 -19.77 -0.38
N TYR A 87 10.46 -18.99 0.52
CA TYR A 87 9.63 -19.52 1.59
C TYR A 87 8.48 -20.36 1.02
N GLU A 88 8.53 -21.67 1.23
CA GLU A 88 7.46 -22.57 0.79
C GLU A 88 6.12 -22.12 1.36
N SER A 89 5.09 -22.16 0.53
CA SER A 89 3.74 -21.78 0.92
C SER A 89 2.75 -22.73 0.28
N LYS A 90 1.70 -23.06 1.02
CA LYS A 90 0.56 -23.77 0.44
C LYS A 90 -0.68 -23.29 1.14
N GLY A 91 -1.49 -22.51 0.44
CA GLY A 91 -2.58 -21.82 1.09
C GLY A 91 -3.75 -21.47 0.19
N ASN A 92 -4.87 -21.23 0.85
CA ASN A 92 -6.12 -20.81 0.26
C ASN A 92 -6.54 -19.50 0.91
N THR A 93 -6.81 -18.50 0.09
CA THR A 93 -7.37 -17.23 0.54
C THR A 93 -8.66 -16.98 -0.22
N TRP A 94 -9.71 -16.59 0.47
CA TRP A 94 -10.90 -16.06 -0.17
C TRP A 94 -11.44 -14.88 0.61
N GLY A 95 -12.16 -14.03 -0.09
CA GLY A 95 -12.83 -12.91 0.52
C GLY A 95 -14.06 -12.50 -0.25
N ALA A 96 -14.88 -11.70 0.40
CA ALA A 96 -16.00 -11.03 -0.22
C ALA A 96 -16.10 -9.61 0.32
N SER A 97 -16.54 -8.69 -0.52
CA SER A 97 -16.86 -7.33 -0.15
C SER A 97 -18.27 -7.03 -0.63
N PHE A 98 -19.10 -6.47 0.24
CA PHE A 98 -20.50 -6.14 -0.03
C PHE A 98 -20.75 -4.67 0.26
N SER A 99 -21.28 -3.96 -0.75
CA SER A 99 -21.84 -2.63 -0.60
C SER A 99 -23.28 -2.74 -0.14
N LEU A 100 -23.51 -2.44 1.14
CA LEU A 100 -24.82 -2.48 1.77
C LEU A 100 -25.58 -1.18 1.51
N PRO A 101 -26.86 -1.24 1.10
CA PRO A 101 -27.68 -0.06 0.88
C PRO A 101 -27.70 0.86 2.08
N SER A 102 -27.79 2.16 1.84
CA SER A 102 -27.91 3.12 2.93
C SER A 102 -29.33 3.15 3.48
N PHE A 103 -29.52 2.64 4.70
CA PHE A 103 -30.80 2.70 5.42
C PHE A 103 -31.02 4.08 6.06
N GLY A 104 -31.12 5.13 5.24
CA GLY A 104 -31.33 6.51 5.71
C GLY A 104 -30.08 7.22 6.21
N LEU A 105 -28.88 6.68 5.93
CA LEU A 105 -27.59 7.30 6.25
C LEU A 105 -26.97 7.98 5.01
N PRO A 106 -25.94 8.84 5.18
CA PRO A 106 -25.35 9.55 4.06
C PRO A 106 -24.56 8.67 3.09
N SER A 107 -24.08 7.50 3.53
CA SER A 107 -23.36 6.57 2.67
C SER A 107 -23.81 5.13 2.85
N ALA A 108 -23.73 4.35 1.76
CA ALA A 108 -23.74 2.90 1.80
C ALA A 108 -22.67 2.39 2.77
N GLY A 109 -22.98 1.27 3.46
CA GLY A 109 -22.01 0.56 4.27
C GLY A 109 -21.16 -0.36 3.38
N ASN A 110 -19.91 -0.60 3.75
CA ASN A 110 -19.08 -1.63 3.11
C ASN A 110 -18.72 -2.69 4.14
N LEU A 111 -19.07 -3.94 3.84
CA LEU A 111 -18.73 -5.13 4.62
C LEU A 111 -17.70 -5.95 3.84
N SER A 112 -16.51 -6.09 4.39
CA SER A 112 -15.44 -6.96 3.85
C SER A 112 -15.24 -8.14 4.78
N LEU A 113 -15.10 -9.32 4.20
CA LEU A 113 -14.75 -10.55 4.91
C LEU A 113 -13.68 -11.28 4.14
N MET A 114 -12.70 -11.82 4.87
CA MET A 114 -11.56 -12.52 4.30
C MET A 114 -11.23 -13.71 5.19
N ARG A 115 -10.89 -14.84 4.56
CA ARG A 115 -10.31 -16.00 5.22
C ARG A 115 -9.07 -16.40 4.46
N GLN A 116 -7.99 -16.61 5.21
CA GLN A 116 -6.74 -17.15 4.70
C GLN A 116 -6.39 -18.40 5.50
N GLU A 117 -5.90 -19.40 4.80
CA GLU A 117 -5.49 -20.68 5.35
C GLU A 117 -4.16 -21.04 4.69
N ASP A 118 -3.18 -21.38 5.51
CA ASP A 118 -1.90 -21.92 5.07
C ASP A 118 -1.74 -23.31 5.69
N ASP A 119 -1.74 -24.33 4.85
CA ASP A 119 -1.67 -25.73 5.24
C ASP A 119 -0.25 -26.11 5.70
N LEU A 120 0.78 -25.46 5.16
CA LEU A 120 2.18 -25.76 5.49
C LEU A 120 2.52 -25.28 6.90
N TYR A 121 2.15 -24.04 7.22
CA TYR A 121 2.34 -23.46 8.55
C TYR A 121 1.15 -23.69 9.50
N ARG A 122 0.15 -24.47 9.06
CA ARG A 122 -1.09 -24.77 9.79
C ARG A 122 -1.73 -23.52 10.41
N TYR A 123 -1.78 -22.47 9.61
CA TYR A 123 -2.26 -21.14 9.99
C TYR A 123 -3.64 -20.87 9.39
N LYS A 124 -4.53 -20.27 10.18
CA LYS A 124 -5.86 -19.84 9.73
C LYS A 124 -6.13 -18.43 10.24
N ARG A 125 -6.46 -17.52 9.32
CA ARG A 125 -6.86 -16.15 9.59
C ARG A 125 -8.27 -15.91 9.09
N TYR A 126 -9.06 -15.23 9.90
CA TYR A 126 -10.36 -14.72 9.53
C TYR A 126 -10.38 -13.23 9.83
N GLN A 127 -10.83 -12.42 8.89
CA GLN A 127 -11.03 -10.99 9.07
C GLN A 127 -12.43 -10.61 8.64
N LEU A 128 -13.05 -9.72 9.39
CA LEU A 128 -14.33 -9.11 9.08
C LEU A 128 -14.19 -7.62 9.39
N ASP A 129 -14.45 -6.78 8.41
CA ASP A 129 -14.38 -5.33 8.55
C ASP A 129 -15.66 -4.72 7.98
N TYR A 130 -16.32 -3.88 8.78
CA TYR A 130 -17.50 -3.12 8.41
C TYR A 130 -17.21 -1.62 8.55
N SER A 131 -17.59 -0.84 7.55
CA SER A 131 -17.44 0.61 7.58
C SER A 131 -18.67 1.31 7.03
N GLN A 132 -19.06 2.42 7.65
CA GLN A 132 -20.23 3.19 7.22
C GLN A 132 -20.06 4.68 7.54
N GLY A 133 -20.35 5.54 6.57
CA GLY A 133 -20.43 6.98 6.76
C GLY A 133 -21.70 7.33 7.55
N LEU A 134 -21.51 8.03 8.67
CA LEU A 134 -22.58 8.48 9.56
C LEU A 134 -23.02 9.91 9.24
N TYR A 135 -22.09 10.76 8.83
CA TYR A 135 -22.32 12.17 8.50
C TYR A 135 -21.39 12.61 7.37
N ALA A 136 -21.90 13.41 6.44
CA ALA A 136 -21.09 14.11 5.46
C ALA A 136 -21.69 15.50 5.24
N GLY A 137 -20.94 16.55 5.55
CA GLY A 137 -21.40 17.92 5.39
C GLY A 137 -20.25 18.93 5.37
N ARG A 138 -20.62 20.22 5.30
CA ARG A 138 -19.66 21.33 5.18
C ARG A 138 -18.64 21.45 6.31
N TYR A 139 -18.92 20.84 7.47
CA TYR A 139 -18.06 20.88 8.65
C TYR A 139 -17.20 19.62 8.82
N GLY A 140 -17.37 18.63 7.95
CA GLY A 140 -16.60 17.39 7.99
C GLY A 140 -17.42 16.14 7.70
N THR A 141 -16.76 15.01 7.84
CA THR A 141 -17.35 13.68 7.66
C THR A 141 -17.12 12.84 8.90
N ALA A 142 -18.14 12.07 9.30
CA ALA A 142 -18.03 11.07 10.35
C ALA A 142 -18.21 9.68 9.74
N ARG A 143 -17.35 8.73 10.11
CA ARG A 143 -17.42 7.34 9.69
C ARG A 143 -17.28 6.42 10.90
N LEU A 144 -18.04 5.33 10.93
CA LEU A 144 -17.86 4.25 11.88
C LEU A 144 -17.13 3.10 11.20
N ARG A 145 -16.09 2.57 11.85
CA ARG A 145 -15.43 1.32 11.47
C ARG A 145 -15.54 0.32 12.60
N VAL A 146 -15.89 -0.91 12.27
CA VAL A 146 -15.93 -2.05 13.18
C VAL A 146 -15.20 -3.18 12.50
N GLY A 147 -14.27 -3.83 13.21
CA GLY A 147 -13.61 -4.99 12.63
C GLY A 147 -13.25 -6.03 13.66
N MET A 148 -13.06 -7.25 13.19
CA MET A 148 -12.51 -8.35 13.96
C MET A 148 -11.53 -9.15 13.12
N SER A 149 -10.46 -9.60 13.75
CA SER A 149 -9.50 -10.54 13.20
C SER A 149 -9.33 -11.70 14.15
N ARG A 150 -9.27 -12.92 13.62
CA ARG A 150 -9.01 -14.13 14.38
C ARG A 150 -7.87 -14.88 13.70
N ASN A 151 -6.75 -14.98 14.40
CA ASN A 151 -5.59 -15.73 13.97
C ASN A 151 -5.49 -17.02 14.80
N LYS A 152 -5.40 -18.16 14.13
CA LYS A 152 -5.23 -19.47 14.76
C LYS A 152 -4.03 -20.15 14.14
N TYR A 153 -3.09 -20.56 14.99
CA TYR A 153 -1.98 -21.42 14.63
C TYR A 153 -2.20 -22.78 15.28
N ASP A 154 -2.11 -23.85 14.51
CA ASP A 154 -2.39 -25.19 15.02
C ASP A 154 -1.33 -25.63 16.04
N GLY A 155 -1.76 -26.14 17.19
CA GLY A 155 -0.90 -26.44 18.34
C GLY A 155 -0.47 -25.22 19.18
N TYR A 156 -0.82 -24.00 18.78
CA TYR A 156 -0.52 -22.75 19.50
C TYR A 156 -1.79 -22.05 19.97
N TYR A 157 -1.62 -20.87 20.54
CA TYR A 157 -2.70 -20.06 21.06
C TYR A 157 -3.49 -19.36 19.94
N GLU A 158 -4.77 -19.14 20.21
CA GLU A 158 -5.65 -18.36 19.35
C GLU A 158 -5.61 -16.88 19.76
N GLU A 159 -5.45 -16.00 18.78
CA GLU A 159 -5.52 -14.55 18.92
C GLU A 159 -6.83 -14.03 18.33
N LYS A 160 -7.50 -13.17 19.08
CA LYS A 160 -8.73 -12.50 18.67
C LYS A 160 -8.58 -11.01 18.90
N ASP A 161 -8.64 -10.27 17.82
CA ASP A 161 -8.61 -8.81 17.83
C ASP A 161 -9.96 -8.29 17.37
N ARG A 162 -10.44 -7.25 18.04
CA ARG A 162 -11.68 -6.56 17.67
C ARG A 162 -11.54 -5.07 17.92
N TYR A 163 -12.14 -4.26 17.08
CA TYR A 163 -12.10 -2.82 17.25
C TYR A 163 -13.41 -2.15 16.80
N VAL A 164 -13.71 -1.03 17.44
CA VAL A 164 -14.79 -0.11 17.08
C VAL A 164 -14.19 1.30 17.09
N MET A 165 -14.11 1.94 15.94
CA MET A 165 -13.47 3.23 15.75
C MET A 165 -14.37 4.18 14.98
N PRO A 166 -14.95 5.20 15.64
CA PRO A 166 -15.40 6.39 14.94
C PRO A 166 -14.22 7.23 14.45
N ASP A 167 -14.25 7.58 13.17
CA ASP A 167 -13.36 8.52 12.52
C ASP A 167 -14.11 9.83 12.23
N LEU A 168 -13.48 10.95 12.55
CA LEU A 168 -13.97 12.30 12.24
C LEU A 168 -12.93 13.00 11.37
N ALA A 169 -13.32 13.42 10.17
CA ALA A 169 -12.46 14.19 9.27
C ALA A 169 -13.02 15.60 9.10
N ILE A 170 -12.16 16.61 9.20
CA ILE A 170 -12.49 18.02 9.08
C ILE A 170 -11.92 18.53 7.73
N PRO A 171 -12.63 19.40 6.98
CA PRO A 171 -12.25 19.81 5.62
C PRO A 171 -10.84 20.42 5.45
N LEU A 172 -10.19 20.86 6.53
CA LEU A 172 -8.82 21.41 6.51
C LEU A 172 -7.74 20.31 6.53
N ALA A 173 -7.99 19.17 5.88
CA ALA A 173 -7.10 18.01 5.81
C ALA A 173 -6.61 17.46 7.18
N ASN A 174 -7.46 17.64 8.20
CA ASN A 174 -7.24 17.13 9.55
C ASN A 174 -8.18 15.96 9.81
N THR A 175 -7.65 14.86 10.33
CA THR A 175 -8.48 13.72 10.74
C THR A 175 -8.17 13.36 12.18
N VAL A 176 -9.22 13.11 12.95
CA VAL A 176 -9.14 12.63 14.32
C VAL A 176 -9.99 11.36 14.42
N SER A 177 -9.42 10.29 14.93
CA SER A 177 -10.14 9.05 15.21
C SER A 177 -9.97 8.68 16.67
N VAL A 178 -11.07 8.32 17.29
CA VAL A 178 -11.12 7.87 18.69
C VAL A 178 -11.84 6.55 18.68
N GLY A 179 -11.31 5.50 19.30
CA GLY A 179 -12.00 4.23 19.28
C GLY A 179 -11.45 3.22 20.26
N VAL A 180 -12.21 2.15 20.47
CA VAL A 180 -11.85 1.10 21.41
C VAL A 180 -11.38 -0.11 20.62
N SER A 181 -10.22 -0.66 20.99
CA SER A 181 -9.75 -1.95 20.51
C SER A 181 -9.69 -2.94 21.66
N HIS A 182 -9.72 -4.22 21.33
CA HIS A 182 -9.46 -5.29 22.26
C HIS A 182 -8.65 -6.36 21.55
N ASN A 183 -7.46 -6.64 22.08
CA ASN A 183 -6.61 -7.74 21.64
C ASN A 183 -6.19 -8.58 22.86
N ARG A 184 -5.57 -9.74 22.60
CA ARG A 184 -5.15 -10.67 23.65
C ARG A 184 -4.10 -10.07 24.60
N ASP A 185 -3.17 -9.30 24.07
CA ASP A 185 -1.98 -8.85 24.82
C ASP A 185 -2.18 -7.55 25.60
N THR A 186 -2.85 -6.58 24.98
CA THR A 186 -3.14 -5.26 25.59
C THR A 186 -4.51 -5.21 26.26
N GLY A 187 -5.36 -6.23 26.05
CA GLY A 187 -6.73 -6.23 26.54
C GLY A 187 -7.55 -5.14 25.84
N THR A 188 -8.55 -4.59 26.54
CA THR A 188 -9.33 -3.46 26.02
C THR A 188 -8.53 -2.16 26.13
N ALA A 189 -8.37 -1.44 25.04
CA ALA A 189 -7.67 -0.16 24.98
C ALA A 189 -8.49 0.93 24.30
N LEU A 190 -8.35 2.17 24.78
CA LEU A 190 -8.83 3.38 24.10
C LEU A 190 -7.70 3.92 23.22
N ASN A 191 -7.97 4.07 21.94
CA ASN A 191 -7.07 4.58 20.92
C ASN A 191 -7.53 5.97 20.48
N VAL A 192 -6.58 6.89 20.39
CA VAL A 192 -6.78 8.23 19.85
C VAL A 192 -5.68 8.45 18.83
N SER A 193 -6.03 8.87 17.62
CA SER A 193 -5.05 9.30 16.64
C SER A 193 -5.52 10.55 15.92
N ALA A 194 -4.56 11.40 15.57
CA ALA A 194 -4.78 12.61 14.82
C ALA A 194 -3.74 12.71 13.71
N SER A 195 -4.14 13.22 12.56
CA SER A 195 -3.23 13.57 11.48
C SER A 195 -3.62 14.86 10.82
N ARG A 196 -2.61 15.57 10.33
CA ARG A 196 -2.71 16.84 9.62
C ARG A 196 -1.87 16.80 8.36
N GLN A 197 -2.44 17.19 7.24
CA GLN A 197 -1.68 17.50 6.03
C GLN A 197 -1.36 19.00 6.02
N PHE A 198 -0.21 19.33 5.44
CA PHE A 198 0.28 20.70 5.31
C PHE A 198 0.47 21.01 3.81
N GLU A 199 0.15 22.23 3.42
CA GLU A 199 0.31 22.72 2.04
C GLU A 199 1.74 23.20 1.74
N GLY A 200 2.65 23.11 2.72
CA GLY A 200 4.03 23.59 2.59
C GLY A 200 4.92 22.73 1.69
N ASP A 201 6.04 23.30 1.26
CA ASP A 201 7.02 22.64 0.38
C ASP A 201 7.76 21.49 1.06
N TYR A 202 8.09 21.66 2.35
CA TYR A 202 8.91 20.71 3.11
C TYR A 202 8.06 19.73 3.92
N LEU A 203 7.37 20.21 4.96
CA LEU A 203 6.52 19.36 5.79
C LEU A 203 5.22 19.04 5.03
N LYS A 204 4.94 17.76 4.81
CA LYS A 204 3.76 17.29 4.04
C LYS A 204 2.64 16.80 4.94
N SER A 205 2.98 16.05 6.00
CA SER A 205 1.98 15.63 6.98
C SER A 205 2.62 15.25 8.31
N ALA A 206 1.86 15.36 9.38
CA ALA A 206 2.22 14.84 10.68
C ALA A 206 1.06 13.99 11.22
N THR A 207 1.40 12.87 11.86
CA THR A 207 0.45 11.97 12.52
C THR A 207 0.93 11.67 13.93
N ALA A 208 -0.02 11.50 14.85
CA ALA A 208 0.25 11.07 16.21
C ALA A 208 -0.86 10.13 16.67
N ASN A 209 -0.49 9.10 17.42
CA ASN A 209 -1.42 8.13 17.99
C ASN A 209 -1.04 7.80 19.42
N VAL A 210 -2.04 7.62 20.28
CA VAL A 210 -1.88 7.20 21.68
C VAL A 210 -2.95 6.17 21.99
N SER A 211 -2.54 5.10 22.66
CA SER A 211 -3.42 3.99 23.04
C SER A 211 -3.23 3.68 24.52
N LYS A 212 -4.32 3.72 25.30
CA LYS A 212 -4.34 3.37 26.72
C LYS A 212 -5.14 2.09 26.95
N ALA A 213 -4.46 1.02 27.36
CA ALA A 213 -5.06 -0.22 27.81
C ALA A 213 -5.63 -0.10 29.22
N PHE A 214 -6.81 -0.67 29.44
CA PHE A 214 -7.47 -0.76 30.74
C PHE A 214 -7.22 -2.12 31.41
N ASN A 215 -7.12 -3.19 30.62
CA ASN A 215 -6.97 -4.56 31.10
C ASN A 215 -5.71 -5.22 30.50
N SER A 216 -4.58 -4.51 30.55
CA SER A 216 -3.31 -4.98 30.00
C SER A 216 -2.69 -6.08 30.86
N ARG A 217 -2.04 -7.06 30.23
CA ARG A 217 -1.12 -7.99 30.89
C ARG A 217 0.35 -7.53 30.83
N GLN A 218 0.59 -6.36 30.24
CA GLN A 218 1.91 -5.78 30.03
C GLN A 218 2.28 -4.76 31.12
N ASP A 219 3.58 -4.48 31.25
CA ASP A 219 4.16 -3.56 32.25
C ASP A 219 3.65 -2.11 32.14
N ARG A 220 3.31 -1.66 30.92
CA ARG A 220 2.72 -0.33 30.69
C ARG A 220 1.31 -0.46 30.13
N SER A 221 0.45 0.44 30.58
CA SER A 221 -0.92 0.59 30.09
C SER A 221 -1.03 1.63 28.97
N VAL A 222 0.06 2.30 28.58
CA VAL A 222 0.05 3.34 27.53
C VAL A 222 1.11 3.02 26.49
N SER A 223 0.71 3.18 25.23
CA SER A 223 1.57 3.15 24.04
C SER A 223 1.22 4.31 23.13
N GLY A 224 2.09 4.63 22.21
CA GLY A 224 1.83 5.71 21.27
C GLY A 224 2.99 5.92 20.32
N GLY A 225 2.77 6.76 19.33
CA GLY A 225 3.76 7.09 18.34
C GLY A 225 3.34 8.28 17.53
N GLY A 226 4.19 8.62 16.58
CA GLY A 226 3.90 9.62 15.58
C GLY A 226 4.78 9.44 14.37
N SER A 227 4.33 9.98 13.25
CA SER A 227 5.13 10.05 12.04
C SER A 227 5.06 11.44 11.42
N VAL A 228 6.13 11.81 10.75
CA VAL A 228 6.24 13.05 10.02
C VAL A 228 6.73 12.73 8.62
N ASN A 229 5.96 13.16 7.62
CA ASN A 229 6.35 13.10 6.22
C ASN A 229 6.88 14.47 5.82
N PHE A 230 8.10 14.51 5.32
CA PHE A 230 8.72 15.72 4.84
C PHE A 230 9.53 15.46 3.57
N ASP A 231 9.44 16.39 2.65
CA ASP A 231 10.13 16.37 1.39
C ASP A 231 11.31 17.35 1.41
N THR A 232 12.38 17.00 0.71
CA THR A 232 13.41 17.94 0.27
C THR A 232 13.34 18.05 -1.26
N PRO A 233 14.11 18.94 -1.92
CA PRO A 233 14.20 18.94 -3.38
C PRO A 233 14.67 17.60 -3.99
N TRP A 234 15.39 16.78 -3.24
CA TRP A 234 16.08 15.59 -3.76
C TRP A 234 15.50 14.25 -3.29
N ASN A 235 14.67 14.26 -2.24
CA ASN A 235 14.12 13.02 -1.67
C ASN A 235 12.83 13.28 -0.88
N SER A 236 12.01 12.25 -0.77
CA SER A 236 10.84 12.18 0.11
C SER A 236 11.17 11.35 1.34
N ASN A 237 10.80 11.83 2.52
CA ASN A 237 11.21 11.24 3.79
C ASN A 237 10.02 11.00 4.70
N ILE A 238 10.10 9.91 5.47
CA ILE A 238 9.16 9.60 6.54
C ILE A 238 9.96 9.24 7.78
N LEU A 239 9.80 10.02 8.83
CA LEU A 239 10.30 9.70 10.17
C LEU A 239 9.14 9.22 11.02
N SER A 240 9.21 8.00 11.56
CA SER A 240 8.21 7.46 12.48
C SER A 240 8.86 7.00 13.78
N VAL A 241 8.29 7.41 14.92
CA VAL A 241 8.71 6.99 16.25
C VAL A 241 7.52 6.35 16.94
N GLN A 242 7.70 5.17 17.52
CA GLN A 242 6.63 4.43 18.19
C GLN A 242 7.17 3.80 19.49
N SER A 243 6.37 3.84 20.55
CA SER A 243 6.64 3.19 21.82
C SER A 243 5.52 2.20 22.11
N GLY A 244 5.90 0.95 22.36
CA GLY A 244 4.98 -0.11 22.73
C GLY A 244 4.72 -0.17 24.25
N MET A 245 3.79 -1.04 24.63
CA MET A 245 3.48 -1.34 26.04
C MET A 245 4.55 -2.20 26.74
N SER A 246 5.47 -2.79 25.98
CA SER A 246 6.56 -3.67 26.43
C SER A 246 7.90 -2.93 26.65
N LYS A 247 7.87 -1.62 26.95
CA LYS A 247 9.04 -0.74 27.22
C LYS A 247 9.99 -0.46 26.04
N GLY A 248 9.79 -1.09 24.89
CA GLY A 248 10.55 -0.80 23.67
C GLY A 248 10.09 0.48 22.96
N TRP A 249 11.04 1.21 22.37
CA TRP A 249 10.79 2.26 21.40
C TRP A 249 11.46 1.88 20.07
N ASN A 250 10.79 2.17 18.97
CA ASN A 250 11.36 2.10 17.64
C ASN A 250 11.37 3.50 17.02
N SER A 251 12.38 3.75 16.21
CA SER A 251 12.45 4.94 15.36
C SER A 251 12.92 4.47 14.00
N THR A 252 12.16 4.82 12.97
CA THR A 252 12.46 4.46 11.58
C THR A 252 12.46 5.72 10.76
N LEU A 253 13.55 5.96 10.02
CA LEU A 253 13.65 6.98 9.00
C LEU A 253 13.76 6.29 7.64
N THR A 254 12.78 6.52 6.79
CA THR A 254 12.81 6.09 5.38
C THR A 254 13.01 7.32 4.52
N SER A 255 13.91 7.23 3.54
CA SER A 255 14.27 8.31 2.62
C SER A 255 14.34 7.75 1.21
N ASP A 256 13.43 8.18 0.36
CA ASP A 256 13.31 7.74 -1.02
C ASP A 256 13.72 8.85 -1.98
N GLY A 257 14.71 8.59 -2.83
CA GLY A 257 15.18 9.49 -3.87
C GLY A 257 15.93 8.73 -4.96
N SER A 258 16.17 9.41 -6.07
CA SER A 258 16.90 8.86 -7.21
C SER A 258 17.93 9.85 -7.73
N VAL A 259 18.91 9.31 -8.45
CA VAL A 259 19.96 10.07 -9.11
C VAL A 259 19.94 9.70 -10.58
N GLY A 260 19.74 10.70 -11.43
CA GLY A 260 19.89 10.57 -12.88
C GLY A 260 21.27 11.02 -13.31
N TRP A 261 21.90 10.24 -14.19
CA TRP A 261 23.15 10.64 -14.85
C TRP A 261 23.00 10.57 -16.36
N SER A 262 23.61 11.55 -17.03
CA SER A 262 23.78 11.59 -18.48
C SER A 262 25.23 11.94 -18.80
N LYS A 263 25.59 11.98 -20.08
CA LYS A 263 26.93 12.41 -20.53
C LYS A 263 27.28 13.84 -20.06
N GLU A 264 26.27 14.69 -19.85
CA GLU A 264 26.44 16.13 -19.64
C GLU A 264 26.12 16.58 -18.20
N ALA A 265 25.43 15.74 -17.42
CA ALA A 265 24.98 16.11 -16.08
C ALA A 265 24.72 14.92 -15.17
N ILE A 266 24.88 15.16 -13.87
CA ILE A 266 24.32 14.34 -12.79
C ILE A 266 23.39 15.21 -11.97
N ALA A 267 22.22 14.69 -11.61
CA ALA A 267 21.26 15.41 -10.78
C ALA A 267 20.50 14.42 -9.88
N ALA A 268 20.06 14.92 -8.73
CA ALA A 268 19.25 14.16 -7.78
C ALA A 268 17.81 14.68 -7.78
N GLY A 269 16.88 13.83 -7.40
CA GLY A 269 15.45 14.13 -7.43
C GLY A 269 14.61 13.08 -6.73
N LYS A 270 13.33 13.38 -6.57
CA LYS A 270 12.36 12.47 -5.96
C LYS A 270 11.97 11.36 -6.94
N GLY A 271 11.43 10.27 -6.39
CA GLY A 271 10.92 9.14 -7.16
C GLY A 271 11.94 8.03 -7.37
N THR A 272 11.47 6.88 -7.82
CA THR A 272 12.23 5.63 -7.93
C THR A 272 12.12 4.99 -9.32
N GLU A 273 11.61 5.74 -10.30
CA GLU A 273 11.49 5.28 -11.68
C GLU A 273 12.87 5.12 -12.33
N SER A 274 12.93 4.17 -13.27
CA SER A 274 14.17 3.81 -13.98
C SER A 274 14.56 4.75 -15.13
N ALA A 275 13.68 5.69 -15.49
CA ALA A 275 13.89 6.70 -16.52
C ALA A 275 13.51 8.10 -16.00
N GLY A 276 13.78 9.12 -16.80
CA GLY A 276 13.52 10.51 -16.39
C GLY A 276 14.29 11.53 -17.20
N VAL A 277 14.22 12.79 -16.76
CA VAL A 277 14.85 13.93 -17.44
C VAL A 277 15.65 14.76 -16.44
N ILE A 278 16.83 15.22 -16.84
CA ILE A 278 17.59 16.21 -16.08
C ILE A 278 17.21 17.59 -16.59
N VAL A 279 16.58 18.40 -15.74
CA VAL A 279 16.26 19.79 -16.04
C VAL A 279 17.40 20.65 -15.53
N SER A 280 18.09 21.32 -16.46
CA SER A 280 19.07 22.35 -16.14
C SER A 280 18.33 23.68 -16.04
N THR A 281 18.23 24.22 -14.84
CA THR A 281 17.48 25.43 -14.54
C THR A 281 18.34 26.68 -14.61
N GLY A 282 19.67 26.54 -14.44
CA GLY A 282 20.60 27.66 -14.34
C GLY A 282 20.44 28.51 -13.07
N LEU A 283 19.61 28.04 -12.12
CA LEU A 283 19.30 28.74 -10.87
C LEU A 283 20.43 28.64 -9.86
N LYS A 284 20.59 29.68 -9.03
CA LYS A 284 21.42 29.58 -7.82
C LYS A 284 20.74 28.68 -6.78
N SER A 285 21.50 28.17 -5.81
CA SER A 285 21.07 27.09 -4.90
C SER A 285 19.79 27.36 -4.10
N ASP A 286 19.45 28.64 -3.89
CA ASP A 286 18.30 29.12 -3.13
C ASP A 286 17.09 29.51 -4.01
N GLU A 287 17.31 29.71 -5.31
CA GLU A 287 16.26 30.05 -6.26
C GLU A 287 15.44 28.82 -6.65
N ALA A 288 14.17 29.04 -6.99
CA ALA A 288 13.23 27.98 -7.31
C ALA A 288 12.39 28.33 -8.52
N LEU A 289 12.02 27.32 -9.30
CA LEU A 289 11.03 27.42 -10.37
C LEU A 289 9.88 26.47 -10.08
N THR A 290 8.72 26.78 -10.64
CA THR A 290 7.58 25.87 -10.64
C THR A 290 7.56 25.15 -11.98
N LEU A 291 7.71 23.84 -11.97
CA LEU A 291 7.57 23.00 -13.14
C LEU A 291 6.22 22.31 -13.09
N LYS A 292 5.38 22.45 -14.11
CA LYS A 292 4.20 21.60 -14.27
C LYS A 292 4.56 20.39 -15.12
N LEU A 293 4.40 19.22 -14.53
CA LEU A 293 4.48 17.93 -15.20
C LEU A 293 3.06 17.39 -15.38
N ASN A 294 2.57 17.30 -16.63
CA ASN A 294 1.20 16.85 -16.94
C ASN A 294 0.14 17.61 -16.09
N GLY A 295 0.32 18.93 -15.93
CA GLY A 295 -0.56 19.80 -15.13
C GLY A 295 -0.33 19.78 -13.62
N ARG A 296 0.50 18.88 -13.09
CA ARG A 296 0.87 18.85 -11.66
C ARG A 296 2.07 19.75 -11.41
N ALA A 297 1.90 20.77 -10.59
CA ALA A 297 2.98 21.68 -10.21
C ALA A 297 3.93 21.02 -9.21
N GLU A 298 5.22 21.05 -9.53
CA GLU A 298 6.33 20.64 -8.69
C GLU A 298 7.35 21.78 -8.60
N ARG A 299 7.83 22.05 -7.39
CA ARG A 299 8.86 23.06 -7.17
C ARG A 299 10.23 22.44 -7.35
N ILE A 300 11.01 22.97 -8.29
CA ILE A 300 12.40 22.56 -8.55
C ILE A 300 13.36 23.63 -8.01
N LYS A 301 14.47 23.19 -7.39
CA LYS A 301 15.47 24.08 -6.76
C LYS A 301 16.88 23.70 -7.20
N GLY A 302 17.73 24.73 -7.31
CA GLY A 302 19.13 24.60 -7.69
C GLY A 302 19.36 24.38 -9.18
N ASP A 303 20.64 24.42 -9.59
CA ASP A 303 21.09 24.46 -10.99
C ASP A 303 20.59 23.28 -11.85
N LYS A 304 20.54 22.08 -11.27
CA LYS A 304 20.11 20.86 -11.95
C LYS A 304 19.20 20.03 -11.06
N THR A 305 18.09 19.57 -11.62
CA THR A 305 17.14 18.70 -10.92
C THR A 305 16.84 17.47 -11.78
N TRP A 306 16.86 16.30 -11.16
CA TRP A 306 16.42 15.07 -11.81
C TRP A 306 14.92 14.87 -11.59
N LEU A 307 14.20 14.55 -12.65
CA LEU A 307 12.79 14.20 -12.60
C LEU A 307 12.64 12.75 -12.99
N SER A 308 12.31 11.91 -12.01
CA SER A 308 12.06 10.50 -12.21
C SER A 308 10.68 10.32 -12.89
N LEU A 309 10.67 9.75 -14.10
CA LEU A 309 9.47 9.57 -14.92
C LEU A 309 9.36 8.14 -15.46
N PRO A 310 8.16 7.54 -15.51
CA PRO A 310 7.97 6.25 -16.16
C PRO A 310 8.44 6.24 -17.62
N ALA A 311 9.02 5.12 -18.07
CA ALA A 311 9.49 4.99 -19.45
C ALA A 311 8.33 4.87 -20.46
N TYR A 312 8.60 5.21 -21.73
CA TYR A 312 7.70 5.02 -22.88
C TYR A 312 6.37 5.80 -22.82
N GLN A 313 6.36 6.97 -22.19
CA GLN A 313 5.21 7.89 -22.18
C GLN A 313 5.63 9.27 -22.68
N ALA A 314 4.66 10.02 -23.22
CA ALA A 314 4.81 11.44 -23.53
C ALA A 314 4.50 12.26 -22.28
N TYR A 315 5.31 13.29 -22.03
CA TYR A 315 5.17 14.19 -20.88
C TYR A 315 5.15 15.64 -21.35
N ASP A 316 4.18 16.39 -20.83
CA ASP A 316 4.13 17.84 -20.99
C ASP A 316 4.84 18.49 -19.80
N LEU A 317 5.91 19.23 -20.11
CA LEU A 317 6.76 19.92 -19.14
C LEU A 317 6.63 21.43 -19.38
N GLU A 318 6.01 22.14 -18.45
CA GLU A 318 5.89 23.59 -18.50
C GLU A 318 6.70 24.22 -17.36
N VAL A 319 7.71 25.02 -17.70
CA VAL A 319 8.46 25.79 -16.71
C VAL A 319 7.77 27.13 -16.49
N MET A 320 7.40 27.40 -15.26
CA MET A 320 6.80 28.65 -14.81
C MET A 320 7.74 29.36 -13.84
N ASN A 321 7.78 30.69 -13.93
CA ASN A 321 8.41 31.48 -12.89
C ASN A 321 7.66 31.20 -11.57
N SER A 322 8.39 31.00 -10.46
CA SER A 322 7.73 30.64 -9.21
C SER A 322 6.83 31.79 -8.77
N GLU A 323 5.52 31.56 -8.67
CA GLU A 323 4.62 32.43 -7.92
C GLU A 323 4.92 32.27 -6.42
N THR A 324 6.05 32.83 -6.00
CA THR A 324 6.26 33.30 -4.64
C THR A 324 6.84 34.70 -4.75
N GLY A 325 5.98 35.64 -5.12
CA GLY A 325 6.13 37.01 -4.67
C GLY A 325 5.92 37.02 -3.17
N THR A 326 6.93 37.50 -2.45
CA THR A 326 6.81 37.92 -1.06
C THR A 326 5.75 39.02 -0.94
N GLU A 327 4.73 38.77 -0.12
CA GLU A 327 4.34 39.64 0.99
C GLU A 327 4.07 38.78 2.22
#